data_AF-A0AAD5G7K8-F1
#
_entry.id   AF-A0AAD5G7K8-F1
#
_cell.length_a   1.000
_cell.length_b   1.000
_cell.length_c   1.000
_cell.angle_alpha   90.00
_cell.angle_beta   90.00
_cell.angle_gamma   90.00
#
_symmetry.space_group_name_H-M   'P 1'
#
loop_
_entity.id
_entity.type
_entity.pdbx_description
1 polymer ?
#
loop_
_entity_poly.entity_id
_entity_poly.type
_entity_poly.pdbx_seq_one_letter_code
_entity_poly.pdbx_strand_id
1 'polypeptide(L)'
;VWPGLSAYADNPQEAANSLLPLLEKAKEFVPQDMHAKTPVKVGATAGLRMLGDDASKNILQAVRDLLKAKSTFKTEDDWVTILDG
;
A
#
# COMPACT_ATOMS: atom_id res chain seq x y z
N VAL A 1 -7.29 9.35 -2.53
CA VAL A 1 -6.21 10.35 -2.35
C VAL A 1 -5.58 10.63 -3.71
N TRP A 2 -5.06 11.83 -3.91
CA TRP A 2 -4.33 12.26 -5.11
C TRP A 2 -3.09 13.03 -4.65
N PRO A 3 -1.92 12.88 -5.31
CA PRO A 3 -1.65 12.04 -6.49
C PRO A 3 -1.50 10.54 -6.15
N GLY A 4 -1.44 9.70 -7.20
CA GLY A 4 -1.21 8.26 -7.06
C GLY A 4 0.25 7.91 -6.76
N LEU A 5 0.52 6.63 -6.41
CA LEU A 5 1.85 6.15 -6.02
C LEU A 5 2.96 6.49 -7.02
N SER A 6 2.66 6.50 -8.32
CA SER A 6 3.65 6.78 -9.36
C SER A 6 4.14 8.22 -9.41
N ALA A 7 3.47 9.16 -8.75
CA ALA A 7 3.96 10.53 -8.62
C ALA A 7 5.13 10.67 -7.64
N TYR A 8 5.44 9.61 -6.88
CA TYR A 8 6.47 9.59 -5.83
C TYR A 8 7.64 8.68 -6.20
N ALA A 9 7.99 8.59 -7.49
CA ALA A 9 9.03 7.70 -8.00
C ALA A 9 10.36 7.83 -7.23
N ASP A 10 10.73 9.05 -6.86
CA ASP A 10 11.98 9.37 -6.15
C ASP A 10 11.83 9.34 -4.61
N ASN A 11 10.62 9.15 -4.08
CA ASN A 11 10.36 9.13 -2.65
C ASN A 11 9.37 8.01 -2.24
N PRO A 12 9.85 6.75 -2.18
CA PRO A 12 9.03 5.59 -1.83
C PRO A 12 8.32 5.70 -0.48
N GLN A 13 8.96 6.32 0.52
CA GLN A 13 8.37 6.49 1.84
C GLN A 13 7.15 7.42 1.77
N GLU A 14 7.22 8.50 1.00
CA GLU A 14 6.09 9.40 0.82
C GLU A 14 4.96 8.76 0.00
N ALA A 15 5.33 7.93 -0.99
CA ALA A 15 4.36 7.09 -1.70
C ALA A 15 3.55 6.24 -0.71
N ALA A 16 4.22 5.56 0.22
CA ALA A 16 3.55 4.76 1.25
C ALA A 16 2.71 5.63 2.21
N ASN A 17 3.26 6.73 2.72
CA ASN A 17 2.56 7.65 3.61
C ASN A 17 1.27 8.19 3.01
N SER A 18 1.21 8.38 1.68
CA SER A 18 0.00 8.81 0.98
C SER A 18 -1.21 7.88 1.19
N LEU A 19 -0.97 6.62 1.57
CA LEU A 19 -2.01 5.62 1.85
C LEU A 19 -2.55 5.69 3.29
N LEU A 20 -1.87 6.37 4.21
CA LEU A 20 -2.28 6.45 5.62
C LEU A 20 -3.74 6.95 5.80
N PRO A 21 -4.20 8.01 5.12
CA PRO A 21 -5.58 8.46 5.27
C PRO A 21 -6.61 7.41 4.84
N LEU A 22 -6.28 6.57 3.86
CA LEU A 22 -7.14 5.47 3.42
C LEU A 22 -7.17 4.34 4.46
N LEU A 23 -6.02 4.02 5.04
CA LEU A 23 -5.90 2.99 6.06
C LEU A 23 -6.65 3.38 7.34
N GLU A 24 -6.52 4.63 7.80
CA GLU A 24 -7.27 5.14 8.95
C GLU A 24 -8.78 5.14 8.67
N LYS A 25 -9.18 5.55 7.47
CA LYS A 25 -10.60 5.50 7.09
C LYS A 25 -11.15 4.06 7.10
N ALA A 26 -10.36 3.07 6.67
CA ALA A 26 -10.77 1.68 6.72
C ALA A 26 -10.98 1.18 8.16
N LYS A 27 -10.13 1.61 9.12
CA LYS A 27 -10.27 1.26 10.55
C LYS A 27 -11.54 1.82 11.19
N GLU A 28 -12.13 2.88 10.64
CA GLU A 28 -13.42 3.41 11.12
C GLU A 28 -14.60 2.50 10.75
N PHE A 29 -14.48 1.69 9.69
CA PHE A 29 -15.58 0.84 9.20
C PHE A 29 -15.46 -0.63 9.62
N VAL A 30 -14.26 -1.09 9.93
CA VAL A 30 -14.04 -2.46 10.38
C VAL A 30 -13.99 -2.47 11.92
N PRO A 31 -14.80 -3.29 12.60
CA PRO A 31 -14.69 -3.47 14.04
C PRO A 31 -13.29 -3.94 14.46
N GLN A 32 -12.77 -3.40 15.57
CA GLN A 32 -11.40 -3.65 16.02
C GLN A 32 -11.08 -5.14 16.25
N ASP A 33 -12.04 -5.91 16.74
CA ASP A 33 -11.94 -7.36 16.96
C ASP A 33 -11.84 -8.17 15.66
N MET A 34 -12.28 -7.58 14.54
CA MET A 34 -12.18 -8.18 13.21
C MET A 34 -10.88 -7.83 12.49
N HIS A 35 -10.11 -6.83 12.96
CA HIS A 35 -8.92 -6.35 12.24
C HIS A 35 -7.93 -7.48 11.93
N ALA A 36 -7.57 -8.31 12.92
CA ALA A 36 -6.64 -9.42 12.74
C ALA A 36 -7.10 -10.50 11.75
N LYS A 37 -8.39 -10.53 11.40
CA LYS A 37 -8.99 -11.47 10.43
C LYS A 37 -9.28 -10.82 9.08
N THR A 38 -9.34 -9.49 9.02
CA THR A 38 -9.61 -8.74 7.80
C THR A 38 -8.31 -8.55 7.02
N PRO A 39 -8.18 -9.11 5.80
CA PRO A 39 -7.01 -8.93 4.97
C PRO A 39 -6.98 -7.54 4.35
N VAL A 40 -5.82 -6.88 4.35
CA VAL A 40 -5.56 -5.68 3.55
C VAL A 40 -4.63 -6.02 2.39
N LYS A 41 -5.01 -5.63 1.17
CA LYS A 41 -4.26 -5.89 -0.05
C LYS A 41 -4.09 -4.60 -0.84
N VAL A 42 -2.94 -4.43 -1.50
CA VAL A 42 -2.65 -3.28 -2.35
C VAL A 42 -2.27 -3.80 -3.74
N GLY A 43 -3.11 -3.45 -4.72
CA GLY A 43 -2.87 -3.74 -6.12
C GLY A 43 -2.47 -2.47 -6.87
N ALA A 44 -1.22 -2.39 -7.32
CA ALA A 44 -0.75 -1.30 -8.16
C ALA A 44 -1.06 -1.58 -9.65
N THR A 45 -1.44 -0.55 -10.39
CA THR A 45 -1.82 -0.66 -11.81
C THR A 45 -0.68 -0.22 -12.73
N ALA A 46 -0.97 -0.08 -14.02
CA ALA A 46 0.00 0.25 -15.07
C ALA A 46 0.89 1.48 -14.76
N GLY A 47 0.35 2.49 -14.06
CA GLY A 47 1.13 3.69 -13.71
C GLY A 47 2.37 3.40 -12.88
N LEU A 48 2.32 2.40 -11.98
CA LEU A 48 3.49 1.99 -11.22
C LEU A 48 4.49 1.24 -12.11
N ARG A 49 4.01 0.32 -12.97
CA ARG A 49 4.84 -0.44 -13.92
C ARG A 49 5.73 0.44 -14.79
N MET A 50 5.23 1.62 -15.16
CA MET A 50 5.93 2.58 -16.03
C MET A 50 7.14 3.26 -15.38
N LEU A 51 7.33 3.14 -14.06
CA LEU A 51 8.47 3.74 -13.35
C LEU A 51 9.77 2.91 -13.48
N GLY A 52 9.68 1.71 -14.04
CA GLY A 52 10.77 0.74 -14.06
C GLY A 52 10.82 -0.11 -12.79
N ASP A 53 11.59 -1.19 -12.85
CA ASP A 53 11.60 -2.25 -11.85
C ASP A 53 12.02 -1.76 -10.47
N ASP A 54 13.09 -0.98 -10.36
CA ASP A 54 13.65 -0.58 -9.07
C ASP A 54 12.75 0.40 -8.33
N ALA A 55 12.30 1.47 -8.99
CA ALA A 55 11.38 2.44 -8.40
C ALA A 55 10.06 1.77 -7.97
N SER A 56 9.51 0.90 -8.82
CA SER A 56 8.30 0.13 -8.49
C SER A 56 8.51 -0.76 -7.27
N LYS A 57 9.59 -1.55 -7.24
CA LYS A 57 9.90 -2.44 -6.12
C LYS A 57 10.11 -1.68 -4.82
N ASN A 58 10.80 -0.55 -4.86
CA ASN A 58 11.04 0.29 -3.68
C ASN A 58 9.73 0.85 -3.12
N ILE A 59 8.83 1.32 -3.98
CA ILE A 59 7.50 1.80 -3.55
C ILE A 59 6.69 0.65 -2.94
N LEU A 60 6.63 -0.52 -3.60
CA LEU A 60 5.90 -1.67 -3.05
C LEU A 60 6.47 -2.10 -1.70
N GLN A 61 7.79 -2.06 -1.54
CA GLN A 61 8.43 -2.39 -0.27
C GLN A 61 8.05 -1.39 0.83
N ALA A 62 8.11 -0.08 0.54
CA ALA A 62 7.69 0.95 1.50
C ALA A 62 6.21 0.78 1.91
N VAL A 63 5.34 0.37 0.97
CA VAL A 63 3.94 0.06 1.27
C VAL A 63 3.81 -1.17 2.17
N ARG A 64 4.56 -2.25 1.93
CA ARG A 64 4.58 -3.43 2.82
C ARG A 64 5.00 -3.03 4.24
N ASP A 65 6.07 -2.26 4.36
CA ASP A 65 6.61 -1.83 5.65
C ASP A 65 5.60 -0.93 6.39
N LEU A 66 4.93 -0.01 5.69
CA LEU A 66 3.86 0.80 6.24
C LEU A 66 2.70 -0.05 6.77
N LEU A 67 2.23 -1.02 5.98
CA LEU A 67 1.13 -1.89 6.39
C LEU A 67 1.51 -2.70 7.63
N LYS A 68 2.71 -3.27 7.69
CA LYS A 68 3.19 -3.99 8.88
C LYS A 68 3.32 -3.08 10.11
N ALA A 69 3.76 -1.84 9.92
CA ALA A 69 4.03 -0.92 11.03
C ALA A 69 2.81 -0.15 11.53
N LYS A 70 1.83 0.12 10.67
CA LYS A 70 0.70 1.05 10.95
C LYS A 70 -0.67 0.41 10.84
N SER A 71 -0.79 -0.76 10.22
CA SER A 71 -2.05 -1.49 10.14
C SER A 71 -2.21 -2.47 11.31
N THR A 72 -3.45 -2.64 11.76
CA THR A 72 -3.85 -3.76 12.61
C THR A 72 -4.59 -4.85 11.81
N PHE A 73 -4.78 -4.63 10.51
CA PHE A 73 -5.32 -5.62 9.58
C PHE A 73 -4.33 -6.75 9.33
N LYS A 74 -4.84 -7.91 8.91
CA LYS A 74 -4.01 -9.01 8.43
C LYS A 74 -3.26 -8.58 7.16
N THR A 75 -1.95 -8.78 7.14
CA THR A 75 -1.05 -8.39 6.04
C THR A 75 -0.14 -9.55 5.66
N GLU A 76 0.22 -9.65 4.38
CA GLU A 76 1.21 -10.59 3.83
C GLU A 76 1.98 -9.85 2.72
N ASP A 77 3.23 -10.21 2.47
CA ASP A 77 4.09 -9.48 1.51
C ASP A 77 3.60 -9.60 0.06
N ASP A 78 3.09 -10.78 -0.29
CA ASP A 78 2.51 -11.16 -1.59
C ASP A 78 1.12 -10.53 -1.83
N TRP A 79 0.56 -9.81 -0.85
CA TRP A 79 -0.67 -9.03 -1.04
C TRP A 79 -0.43 -7.58 -1.47
N VAL A 80 0.84 -7.17 -1.52
CA VAL A 80 1.27 -5.90 -2.11
C VAL A 80 1.95 -6.23 -3.43
N THR A 81 1.20 -6.10 -4.51
CA THR A 81 1.63 -6.52 -5.85
C THR A 81 1.24 -5.53 -6.93
N ILE A 82 1.92 -5.62 -8.06
CA ILE A 82 1.43 -5.07 -9.32
C ILE A 82 0.41 -6.06 -9.86
N LEU A 83 -0.75 -5.57 -10.27
CA LEU A 83 -1.75 -6.37 -10.96
C LEU A 83 -1.39 -6.44 -12.44
N ASP A 84 -1.26 -7.64 -12.99
CA ASP A 84 -1.22 -7.85 -14.43
C ASP A 84 -2.64 -7.65 -15.00
N GLY A 85 -2.72 -7.01 -16.16
CA GLY A 85 -3.98 -6.63 -16.80
C GLY A 85 -4.61 -7.77 -17.58
#